data_AF-A0A9Y4KDU6-F1
#
_entry.id   AF-A0A9Y4KDU6-F1
#
_cell.length_a   1.000
_cell.length_b   1.000
_cell.length_c   1.000
_cell.angle_alpha   90.00
_cell.angle_beta   90.00
_cell.angle_gamma   90.00
#
_symmetry.space_group_name_H-M   'P 1'
#
loop_
_entity.id
_entity.type
_entity.pdbx_description
1 polymer ?
#
loop_
_entity_poly.entity_id
_entity_poly.type
_entity_poly.pdbx_seq_one_letter_code
_entity_poly.pdbx_strand_id
1 'polypeptide(L)'
;MAALRRLRKCPSTGIVISHLHTSSRASAKQHYKMLVLGGGSGGITMSARMKRMMGAENVAVVEPSEMHYYQPIWTLVGAGAKSVASSGRPTASV
;
A
#
# COMPACT_ATOMS: atom_id res chain seq x y z
N MET A 1 -0.16 -57.18 -0.29
CA MET A 1 -0.32 -56.09 0.70
C MET A 1 -0.05 -54.75 0.01
N ALA A 2 -1.09 -53.98 -0.33
CA ALA A 2 -0.95 -52.63 -0.83
C ALA A 2 -1.95 -51.73 -0.09
N ALA A 3 -1.45 -50.89 0.82
CA ALA A 3 -2.26 -50.00 1.62
C ALA A 3 -2.56 -48.72 0.82
N LEU A 4 -3.76 -48.64 0.23
CA LEU A 4 -4.28 -47.39 -0.34
C LEU A 4 -4.54 -46.37 0.78
N ARG A 5 -3.65 -45.39 0.92
CA ARG A 5 -3.87 -44.20 1.74
C ARG A 5 -4.93 -43.31 1.07
N ARG A 6 -6.11 -43.22 1.67
CA ARG A 6 -7.13 -42.20 1.33
C ARG A 6 -6.54 -40.80 1.47
N LEU A 7 -6.53 -40.03 0.38
CA LEU A 7 -6.28 -38.60 0.43
C LEU A 7 -7.43 -37.91 1.17
N ARG A 8 -7.10 -37.23 2.27
CA ARG A 8 -8.04 -36.38 3.01
C ARG A 8 -8.35 -35.14 2.18
N LYS A 9 -9.63 -34.90 1.89
CA LYS A 9 -10.10 -33.63 1.33
C LYS A 9 -9.89 -32.54 2.39
N CYS A 10 -9.12 -31.51 2.05
CA CYS A 10 -9.00 -30.30 2.87
C CYS A 10 -10.30 -29.50 2.74
N PRO A 11 -10.96 -29.10 3.85
CA PRO A 11 -12.06 -28.15 3.77
C PRO A 11 -11.50 -26.77 3.40
N SER A 12 -12.18 -26.09 2.47
CA SER A 12 -11.94 -24.69 2.12
C SER A 12 -12.15 -23.84 3.37
N THR A 13 -11.06 -23.60 4.09
CA THR A 13 -11.08 -22.82 5.32
C THR A 13 -11.16 -21.35 4.91
N GLY A 14 -12.21 -20.68 5.37
CA GLY A 14 -12.56 -19.33 4.98
C GLY A 14 -11.43 -18.32 5.14
N ILE A 15 -11.51 -17.27 4.33
CA ILE A 15 -10.70 -16.06 4.41
C ILE A 15 -10.63 -15.62 5.87
N VAL A 16 -9.43 -15.68 6.46
CA VAL A 16 -9.14 -15.06 7.75
C VAL A 16 -9.13 -13.56 7.53
N ILE A 17 -10.21 -12.87 7.91
CA ILE A 17 -10.24 -11.41 7.96
C ILE A 17 -9.42 -11.02 9.20
N SER A 18 -8.15 -10.68 8.97
CA SER A 18 -7.33 -10.02 9.99
C SER A 18 -8.01 -8.69 10.35
N HIS A 19 -8.55 -8.59 11.56
CA HIS A 19 -9.14 -7.35 12.08
C HIS A 19 -8.02 -6.31 12.27
N LEU A 20 -7.79 -5.49 11.24
CA LEU A 20 -6.97 -4.29 11.34
C LEU A 20 -7.81 -3.21 12.02
N HIS A 21 -7.34 -2.71 13.17
CA HIS A 21 -7.90 -1.54 13.82
C HIS A 21 -7.67 -0.31 12.91
N THR A 22 -8.69 0.14 12.21
CA THR A 22 -8.66 1.41 11.48
C THR A 22 -9.44 2.47 12.28
N SER A 23 -8.71 3.44 12.83
CA SER A 23 -9.29 4.69 13.34
C SER A 23 -9.80 5.52 12.16
N SER A 24 -11.02 6.04 12.31
CA SER A 24 -11.75 6.88 11.35
C SER A 24 -11.66 6.41 9.89
N ARG A 25 -12.59 5.51 9.54
CA ARG A 25 -12.82 5.05 8.17
C ARG A 25 -13.25 6.24 7.30
N ALA A 26 -12.31 6.86 6.58
CA ALA A 26 -12.68 7.58 5.37
C ALA A 26 -13.54 6.62 4.54
N SER A 27 -14.66 7.11 3.98
CA SER A 27 -15.57 6.26 3.19
C SER A 27 -14.89 5.82 1.88
N ALA A 28 -14.01 4.84 2.00
CA ALA A 28 -13.34 4.22 0.87
C ALA A 28 -14.35 3.31 0.16
N LYS A 29 -14.43 3.45 -1.17
CA LYS A 29 -15.26 2.57 -1.98
C LYS A 29 -14.68 1.15 -1.87
N GLN A 30 -15.54 0.14 -1.89
CA GLN A 30 -15.08 -1.26 -1.94
C GLN A 30 -14.45 -1.62 -3.30
N HIS A 31 -14.73 -0.82 -4.33
CA HIS A 31 -14.27 -1.06 -5.69
C HIS A 31 -13.79 0.23 -6.35
N TYR A 32 -12.61 0.15 -6.96
CA TYR A 32 -12.00 1.17 -7.80
C TYR A 32 -11.58 0.52 -9.11
N LYS A 33 -11.65 1.26 -10.22
CA LYS A 33 -11.17 0.76 -11.52
C LYS A 33 -9.65 0.51 -11.50
N MET A 34 -8.92 1.23 -10.65
CA MET A 34 -7.51 0.98 -10.36
C MET A 34 -7.22 1.08 -8.86
N LEU A 35 -6.53 0.06 -8.34
CA LEU A 35 -6.00 0.03 -6.98
C LEU A 35 -4.47 -0.04 -7.04
N VAL A 36 -3.80 0.90 -6.36
CA VAL A 36 -2.35 0.95 -6.23
C VAL A 36 -1.98 0.51 -4.82
N LEU A 37 -1.13 -0.52 -4.73
CA LEU A 37 -0.61 -1.01 -3.45
C LEU A 37 0.77 -0.39 -3.21
N GLY A 38 0.88 0.38 -2.13
CA GLY A 38 2.08 1.13 -1.77
C GLY A 38 2.01 2.59 -2.24
N GLY A 39 2.24 3.51 -1.32
CA GLY A 39 2.29 4.95 -1.51
C GLY A 39 3.73 5.49 -1.57
N GLY A 40 4.69 4.69 -2.02
CA GLY A 40 6.07 5.11 -2.31
C GLY A 40 6.19 5.84 -3.65
N SER A 41 7.42 6.12 -4.11
CA SER A 41 7.67 6.92 -5.32
C SER A 41 6.96 6.37 -6.56
N GLY A 42 7.03 5.05 -6.78
CA GLY A 42 6.36 4.40 -7.90
C GLY A 42 4.84 4.45 -7.79
N GLY A 43 4.30 4.18 -6.60
CA GLY A 43 2.87 4.16 -6.33
C GLY A 43 2.21 5.52 -6.53
N ILE A 44 2.78 6.58 -5.95
CA ILE A 44 2.29 7.95 -6.12
C ILE A 44 2.40 8.39 -7.59
N THR A 45 3.52 8.08 -8.26
CA THR A 45 3.72 8.44 -9.67
C THR A 45 2.67 7.78 -10.58
N MET A 46 2.39 6.49 -10.37
CA MET A 46 1.35 5.78 -11.12
C MET A 46 -0.04 6.27 -10.79
N SER A 47 -0.32 6.53 -9.52
CA SER A 47 -1.61 7.08 -9.09
C SER A 47 -1.88 8.43 -9.74
N ALA A 48 -0.89 9.33 -9.79
CA ALA A 48 -1.00 10.63 -10.45
C ALA A 48 -1.21 10.49 -11.97
N ARG A 49 -0.51 9.55 -12.62
CA ARG A 49 -0.71 9.27 -14.05
C ARG A 49 -2.13 8.78 -14.33
N MET A 50 -2.61 7.87 -13.50
CA MET A 50 -3.88 7.18 -13.71
C MET A 50 -5.05 8.09 -13.37
N LYS A 51 -4.93 8.90 -12.31
CA LYS A 51 -5.84 10.01 -11.99
C LYS A 51 -6.13 10.89 -13.21
N ARG A 52 -5.12 11.22 -14.02
CA ARG A 52 -5.29 12.01 -15.25
C ARG A 52 -6.03 11.27 -16.37
N MET A 53 -5.88 9.94 -16.44
CA MET A 53 -6.46 9.12 -17.51
C MET A 53 -7.90 8.68 -17.24
N MET A 54 -8.24 8.45 -15.96
CA MET A 54 -9.52 7.82 -15.59
C MET A 54 -10.30 8.55 -14.49
N GLY A 55 -9.83 9.72 -14.02
CA GLY A 55 -10.46 10.46 -12.93
C GLY A 55 -10.00 10.02 -11.54
N ALA A 56 -9.98 10.95 -10.59
CA ALA A 56 -9.49 10.70 -9.22
C ALA A 56 -10.39 9.73 -8.45
N GLU A 57 -11.69 9.75 -8.72
CA GLU A 57 -12.71 8.92 -8.07
C GLU A 57 -12.63 7.43 -8.42
N ASN A 58 -11.81 7.09 -9.42
CA ASN A 58 -11.60 5.74 -9.96
C ASN A 58 -10.24 5.13 -9.55
N VAL A 59 -9.40 5.86 -8.83
CA VAL A 59 -8.07 5.43 -8.37
C VAL A 59 -8.02 5.47 -6.85
N ALA A 60 -7.50 4.40 -6.23
CA ALA A 60 -7.19 4.37 -4.80
C ALA A 60 -5.75 3.92 -4.56
N VAL A 61 -5.16 4.43 -3.48
CA VAL A 61 -3.82 4.05 -3.00
C VAL A 61 -3.96 3.48 -1.60
N VAL A 62 -3.37 2.32 -1.36
CA VAL A 62 -3.29 1.69 -0.03
C VAL A 62 -1.86 1.82 0.47
N GLU A 63 -1.66 2.65 1.49
CA GLU A 63 -0.37 2.88 2.14
C GLU A 63 -0.56 2.96 3.65
N PRO A 64 0.11 2.10 4.44
CA PRO A 64 0.02 2.16 5.90
C PRO A 64 0.80 3.33 6.53
N SER A 65 1.84 3.85 5.87
CA SER A 65 2.67 4.93 6.42
C SER A 65 2.00 6.31 6.29
N GLU A 66 1.95 7.05 7.39
CA GLU A 66 1.52 8.46 7.40
C GLU A 66 2.55 9.41 6.78
N MET A 67 3.78 8.95 6.55
CA MET A 67 4.88 9.73 6.00
C MET A 67 5.41 9.13 4.70
N HIS A 68 5.64 9.98 3.71
CA HIS A 68 6.30 9.66 2.45
C HIS A 68 7.71 10.26 2.42
N TYR A 69 8.72 9.45 2.09
CA TYR A 69 10.12 9.86 2.12
C TYR A 69 10.76 9.87 0.73
N TYR A 70 11.49 10.95 0.43
CA TYR A 70 12.46 10.98 -0.66
C TYR A 70 13.77 10.33 -0.21
N GLN A 71 13.79 8.99 -0.19
CA GLN A 71 14.90 8.18 0.31
C GLN A 71 16.28 8.50 -0.30
N PRO A 72 16.43 8.90 -1.58
CA PRO A 72 17.76 9.20 -2.14
C PRO A 72 18.54 10.29 -1.39
N ILE A 73 17.87 11.22 -0.71
CA ILE A 73 18.56 12.27 0.08
C ILE A 73 19.24 11.70 1.34
N TRP A 74 18.91 10.48 1.76
CA TRP A 74 19.46 9.88 2.98
C TRP A 74 20.96 9.61 2.89
N THR A 75 21.53 9.45 1.71
CA THR A 75 22.99 9.40 1.54
C THR A 75 23.64 10.70 2.05
N LEU A 76 23.03 11.86 1.76
CA LEU A 76 23.51 13.16 2.25
C LEU A 76 23.21 13.37 3.72
N VAL A 77 22.15 12.77 4.25
CA VAL A 77 21.85 12.76 5.68
C VAL A 77 22.90 11.94 6.44
N GLY A 78 23.26 10.75 5.95
CA GLY A 78 24.33 9.93 6.52
C GLY A 78 25.70 10.61 6.46
N ALA A 79 25.92 11.49 5.48
CA ALA A 79 27.11 12.33 5.37
C ALA A 79 27.07 13.63 6.21
N GLY A 80 25.96 13.91 6.93
CA GLY A 80 25.80 15.12 7.74
C GLY A 80 25.50 16.41 6.96
N ALA A 81 25.25 16.33 5.65
CA ALA A 81 25.01 17.49 4.78
C ALA A 81 23.53 17.90 4.67
N LYS A 82 22.60 17.03 5.09
CA LYS A 82 21.14 17.27 5.08
C LYS A 82 20.48 16.73 6.34
N SER A 83 19.28 17.21 6.65
CA SER A 83 18.50 16.73 7.80
C SER A 83 17.47 15.67 7.38
N VAL A 84 17.17 14.71 8.27
CA VAL A 84 16.13 13.67 8.05
C VAL A 84 14.76 14.32 7.81
N ALA A 85 14.41 15.36 8.57
CA ALA A 85 13.12 16.05 8.46
C ALA A 85 12.86 16.59 7.05
N SER A 86 13.91 17.04 6.34
CA SER A 86 13.77 17.54 4.96
C SER A 86 13.44 16.45 3.92
N SER A 87 13.60 15.17 4.29
CA SER A 87 13.35 14.03 3.41
C SER A 87 11.90 13.56 3.42
N GLY A 88 11.10 13.93 4.43
CA GLY A 88 9.76 13.42 4.66
C GLY A 88 8.67 14.46 4.45
N ARG A 89 7.51 14.04 3.93
CA ARG A 89 6.27 14.83 3.87
C ARG A 89 5.10 13.96 4.34
N PRO A 90 4.02 14.54 4.91
CA PRO A 90 2.80 13.77 5.19
C PRO A 90 2.30 13.10 3.91
N THR A 91 2.02 11.79 3.95
CA THR A 91 1.58 10.99 2.78
C THR A 91 0.34 11.59 2.12
N ALA A 92 -0.58 12.16 2.90
CA ALA A 92 -1.77 12.83 2.39
C ALA A 92 -1.50 14.13 1.59
N SER A 93 -0.28 14.66 1.66
CA SER A 93 0.13 15.93 1.03
C SER A 93 1.05 15.76 -0.20
N VAL A 94 1.38 14.52 -0.56
CA VAL A 94 2.24 14.16 -1.70
C VAL A 94 1.38 13.76 -2.89
#